data_AF-B0WNG5-F1
#
_entry.id   AF-B0WNG5-F1
#
_cell.length_a   1.000
_cell.length_b   1.000
_cell.length_c   1.000
_cell.angle_alpha   90.00
_cell.angle_beta   90.00
_cell.angle_gamma   90.00
#
_symmetry.space_group_name_H-M   'P 1'
#
loop_
_entity.id
_entity.type
_entity.pdbx_description
1 polymer ?
#
loop_
_entity_poly.entity_id
_entity_poly.type
_entity_poly.pdbx_seq_one_letter_code
_entity_poly.pdbx_strand_id
1 'polypeptide(L)'
;MESLPGRSETRWLYCSASMCKLPIRKDEQYHRFWNKKSWIDRLRADGSAGHVVCHRHFSPSQYILIRNANPKLKNNAVPDQRILCCRFCMDQSVKMERLPAVPSSDPGRLTLQDVVETIGIQVNPAEDGIPALICLTCSSKVRYIKRVQRQFQESDLKMRQLQAVWTEENRKLLAETDEGRLVKFVATEKPSFNASCDEKVVQPAVTPVSPDKPVKIETVNDFMVIGTVKKEPGVSSKQVIDRSSNSIFTIETMDAYKDDERGTDSLQLQTEDSIGIPPAMKIKKEII
;
A
#
# COMPACT_ATOMS: atom_id res chain seq x y z
N MET A 1 -9.12 -59.82 -17.83
CA MET A 1 -9.53 -58.40 -17.73
C MET A 1 -9.20 -57.96 -16.32
N GLU A 2 -8.00 -57.45 -16.11
CA GLU A 2 -7.59 -56.89 -14.83
C GLU A 2 -7.91 -55.40 -14.83
N SER A 3 -8.92 -55.04 -14.07
CA SER A 3 -9.24 -53.67 -13.72
C SER A 3 -8.19 -53.15 -12.73
N LEU A 4 -7.36 -52.20 -13.18
CA LEU A 4 -6.48 -51.46 -12.27
C LEU A 4 -7.31 -50.55 -11.35
N PRO A 5 -7.16 -50.68 -10.01
CA PRO A 5 -7.71 -49.72 -9.07
C PRO A 5 -6.71 -48.57 -8.91
N GLY A 6 -7.23 -47.35 -8.86
CA GLY A 6 -6.44 -46.19 -8.49
C GLY A 6 -6.88 -44.98 -9.30
N ARG A 7 -7.53 -44.02 -8.63
CA ARG A 7 -7.66 -42.66 -9.15
C ARG A 7 -6.24 -42.14 -9.37
N SER A 8 -5.74 -42.28 -10.59
CA SER A 8 -4.46 -41.69 -10.99
C SER A 8 -4.63 -40.19 -10.88
N GLU A 9 -3.98 -39.57 -9.88
CA GLU A 9 -3.78 -38.13 -9.85
C GLU A 9 -3.30 -37.72 -11.23
N THR A 10 -4.14 -37.00 -11.94
CA THR A 10 -3.85 -36.61 -13.31
C THR A 10 -2.78 -35.55 -13.21
N ARG A 11 -1.51 -35.96 -13.37
CA ARG A 11 -0.36 -35.05 -13.29
C ARG A 11 -0.53 -34.02 -14.40
N TRP A 12 -0.95 -32.82 -14.02
CA TRP A 12 -1.15 -31.73 -14.95
C TRP A 12 0.18 -31.38 -15.62
N LEU A 13 0.18 -31.34 -16.95
CA LEU A 13 1.32 -30.83 -17.71
C LEU A 13 1.19 -29.31 -17.78
N TYR A 14 2.25 -28.59 -17.42
CA TYR A 14 2.31 -27.14 -17.54
C TYR A 14 3.20 -26.73 -18.70
N CYS A 15 2.84 -25.63 -19.36
CA CYS A 15 3.68 -25.03 -20.39
C CYS A 15 4.96 -24.46 -19.75
N SER A 16 6.12 -24.74 -20.35
CA SER A 16 7.43 -24.26 -19.92
C SER A 16 7.72 -22.82 -20.31
N ALA A 17 6.83 -22.16 -21.05
CA ALA A 17 6.98 -20.73 -21.31
C ALA A 17 6.72 -19.96 -20.02
N SER A 18 7.65 -19.08 -19.60
CA SER A 18 7.55 -18.34 -18.33
C SER A 18 6.24 -17.56 -18.16
N MET A 19 5.70 -17.06 -19.27
CA MET A 19 4.45 -16.30 -19.27
C MET A 19 3.20 -17.19 -19.39
N CYS A 20 3.36 -18.50 -19.62
CA CYS A 20 2.27 -19.47 -19.80
C CYS A 20 2.03 -20.33 -18.57
N LYS A 21 1.15 -19.83 -17.71
CA LYS A 21 0.70 -20.56 -16.50
C LYS A 21 -0.45 -21.53 -16.76
N LEU A 22 -0.86 -21.72 -18.02
CA LEU A 22 -2.02 -22.53 -18.33
C LEU A 22 -1.68 -24.02 -18.30
N PRO A 23 -2.48 -24.84 -17.61
CA PRO A 23 -2.35 -26.29 -17.69
C PRO A 23 -2.71 -26.73 -19.11
N ILE A 24 -1.89 -27.61 -19.65
CA ILE A 24 -2.13 -28.27 -20.93
C ILE A 24 -3.16 -29.38 -20.67
N ARG A 25 -4.33 -29.24 -21.28
CA ARG A 25 -5.40 -30.24 -21.13
C ARG A 25 -5.09 -31.50 -21.92
N LYS A 26 -5.74 -32.62 -21.58
CA LYS A 26 -5.50 -33.94 -22.19
C LYS A 26 -5.78 -33.96 -23.71
N ASP A 27 -6.68 -33.10 -24.16
CA ASP A 27 -7.10 -32.90 -25.55
C ASP A 27 -6.32 -31.79 -26.28
N GLU A 28 -5.48 -31.03 -25.58
CA GLU A 28 -4.70 -29.96 -26.18
C GLU A 28 -3.38 -30.46 -26.77
N GLN A 29 -3.06 -29.93 -27.95
CA GLN A 29 -1.75 -30.18 -28.55
C GLN A 29 -0.65 -29.44 -27.80
N TYR A 30 0.47 -30.14 -27.63
CA TYR A 30 1.70 -29.61 -27.06
C TYR A 30 2.91 -30.17 -27.81
N HIS A 31 4.01 -29.43 -27.73
CA HIS A 31 5.26 -29.77 -28.40
C HIS A 31 6.37 -29.86 -27.36
N ARG A 32 7.12 -30.97 -27.38
CA ARG A 32 8.32 -31.12 -26.56
C ARG A 32 9.52 -30.57 -27.32
N PHE A 33 10.42 -29.91 -26.63
CA PHE A 33 11.68 -29.47 -27.22
C PHE A 33 12.85 -29.67 -26.24
N TRP A 34 14.03 -29.82 -26.82
CA TRP A 34 15.27 -30.06 -26.10
C TRP A 34 16.30 -29.07 -26.63
N ASN A 35 16.83 -28.22 -25.75
CA ASN A 35 17.98 -27.32 -26.02
C ASN A 35 17.91 -26.50 -27.33
N LYS A 36 16.69 -26.15 -27.80
CA LYS A 36 16.53 -25.21 -28.92
C LYS A 36 16.68 -23.78 -28.39
N LYS A 37 17.88 -23.20 -28.51
CA LYS A 37 18.17 -21.83 -28.05
C LYS A 37 17.12 -20.81 -28.49
N SER A 38 16.72 -20.84 -29.76
CA SER A 38 15.70 -19.94 -30.30
C SER A 38 14.31 -20.09 -29.65
N TRP A 39 13.97 -21.28 -29.13
CA TRP A 39 12.74 -21.49 -28.37
C TRP A 39 12.89 -21.02 -26.93
N ILE A 40 14.01 -21.34 -26.27
CA ILE A 40 14.30 -20.92 -24.90
C ILE A 40 14.25 -19.39 -24.81
N ASP A 41 14.95 -18.70 -25.72
CA ASP A 41 15.01 -17.24 -25.75
C ASP A 41 13.62 -16.60 -25.94
N ARG A 42 12.80 -17.17 -26.84
CA ARG A 42 11.47 -16.62 -27.16
C ARG A 42 10.41 -16.92 -26.11
N LEU A 43 10.49 -18.08 -25.47
CA LEU A 43 9.57 -18.50 -24.41
C LEU A 43 10.03 -18.01 -23.03
N ARG A 44 11.27 -17.48 -22.94
CA ARG A 44 11.97 -17.16 -21.70
C ARG A 44 11.88 -18.34 -20.72
N ALA A 45 12.16 -19.54 -21.22
CA ALA A 45 12.16 -20.75 -20.41
C ALA A 45 13.45 -20.82 -19.57
N ASP A 46 13.42 -21.55 -18.45
CA ASP A 46 14.52 -21.72 -17.49
C ASP A 46 15.69 -22.57 -18.01
N GLY A 47 15.61 -23.11 -19.23
CA GLY A 47 16.68 -23.86 -19.89
C GLY A 47 16.85 -25.30 -19.38
N SER A 48 15.94 -25.78 -18.53
CA SER A 48 15.89 -27.16 -18.06
C SER A 48 15.57 -28.16 -19.18
N ALA A 49 15.99 -29.42 -19.02
CA ALA A 49 15.70 -30.44 -20.03
C ALA A 49 14.20 -30.84 -20.01
N GLY A 50 13.67 -31.23 -21.18
CA GLY A 50 12.33 -31.81 -21.27
C GLY A 50 11.18 -30.80 -21.25
N HIS A 51 11.41 -29.59 -21.75
CA HIS A 51 10.37 -28.56 -21.82
C HIS A 51 9.18 -28.95 -22.71
N VAL A 52 7.99 -28.52 -22.29
CA VAL A 52 6.72 -28.72 -22.98
C VAL A 52 6.11 -27.36 -23.31
N VAL A 53 5.66 -27.15 -24.54
CA VAL A 53 5.07 -25.87 -24.97
C VAL A 53 3.68 -26.13 -25.54
N CYS A 54 2.68 -25.39 -25.08
CA CYS A 54 1.34 -25.50 -25.63
C CYS A 54 1.27 -24.93 -27.06
N HIS A 55 0.36 -25.45 -27.88
CA HIS A 55 0.19 -25.01 -29.28
C HIS A 55 -0.08 -23.50 -29.45
N ARG A 56 -0.56 -22.82 -28.40
CA ARG A 56 -0.92 -21.39 -28.36
C ARG A 56 0.26 -20.43 -28.57
N HIS A 57 1.49 -20.93 -28.53
CA HIS A 57 2.70 -20.16 -28.81
C HIS A 57 3.08 -20.13 -30.29
N PHE A 58 2.37 -20.87 -31.15
CA PHE A 58 2.71 -21.05 -32.55
C PHE A 58 1.54 -20.61 -33.42
N SER A 59 1.82 -19.80 -34.43
CA SER A 59 0.81 -19.37 -35.39
C SER A 59 0.36 -20.54 -36.26
N PRO A 60 -0.90 -20.51 -36.76
CA PRO A 60 -1.42 -21.60 -37.60
C PRO A 60 -0.56 -21.88 -38.84
N SER A 61 0.14 -20.86 -39.37
CA SER A 61 1.00 -20.99 -40.55
C SER A 61 2.24 -21.86 -40.29
N GLN A 62 2.58 -22.13 -39.03
CA GLN A 62 3.70 -22.99 -38.63
C GLN A 62 3.33 -24.47 -38.56
N TYR A 63 2.07 -24.82 -38.81
CA TYR A 63 1.61 -26.19 -38.83
C TYR A 63 1.51 -26.72 -40.27
N ILE A 64 1.75 -28.02 -40.42
CA ILE A 64 1.48 -28.80 -41.62
C ILE A 64 0.13 -29.48 -41.38
N LEU A 65 -0.87 -29.12 -42.18
CA LEU A 65 -2.18 -29.77 -42.17
C LEU A 65 -2.05 -31.15 -42.81
N ILE A 66 -2.29 -32.20 -42.03
CA ILE A 66 -2.32 -33.58 -42.50
C ILE A 66 -3.79 -33.98 -42.60
N ARG A 67 -4.21 -34.55 -43.74
CA ARG A 67 -5.61 -35.02 -43.91
C ARG A 67 -5.93 -36.04 -42.82
N ASN A 68 -7.03 -35.83 -42.09
CA ASN A 68 -7.56 -36.70 -41.03
C ASN A 68 -6.64 -36.91 -39.82
N ALA A 69 -5.64 -36.05 -39.60
CA ALA A 69 -4.76 -36.14 -38.45
C ALA A 69 -4.55 -34.78 -37.77
N ASN A 70 -4.06 -34.83 -36.54
CA ASN A 70 -3.69 -33.65 -35.78
C ASN A 70 -2.59 -32.85 -36.54
N PRO A 71 -2.73 -31.51 -36.70
CA PRO A 71 -1.72 -30.69 -37.34
C PRO A 71 -0.34 -30.90 -36.72
N LYS A 72 0.67 -31.11 -37.56
CA LYS A 72 2.05 -31.33 -37.12
C LYS A 72 2.84 -30.04 -37.25
N LEU A 73 3.56 -29.65 -36.20
CA LEU A 73 4.41 -28.46 -36.24
C LEU A 73 5.57 -28.64 -37.23
N LYS A 74 5.86 -27.63 -38.06
CA LYS A 74 6.99 -27.66 -39.01
C LYS A 74 8.33 -27.82 -38.26
N ASN A 75 9.31 -28.48 -38.89
CA ASN A 75 10.62 -28.72 -38.26
C ASN A 75 11.38 -27.44 -37.88
N ASN A 76 11.19 -26.38 -38.67
CA ASN A 76 11.77 -25.05 -38.47
C ASN A 76 10.82 -24.07 -37.75
N ALA A 77 9.69 -24.55 -37.21
CA ALA A 77 8.78 -23.71 -36.46
C ALA A 77 9.47 -23.13 -35.21
N VAL A 78 9.09 -21.91 -34.87
CA VAL A 78 9.59 -21.18 -33.70
C VAL A 78 8.42 -20.47 -33.05
N PRO A 79 8.33 -20.42 -31.72
CA PRO A 79 7.27 -19.67 -31.04
C PRO A 79 7.20 -18.24 -31.59
N ASP A 80 6.09 -17.88 -32.22
CA ASP A 80 5.90 -16.57 -32.87
C ASP A 80 4.67 -15.84 -32.33
N GLN A 81 3.81 -16.53 -31.57
CA GLN A 81 2.72 -15.91 -30.83
C GLN A 81 3.18 -15.55 -29.42
N ARG A 82 3.12 -14.25 -29.12
CA ARG A 82 3.22 -13.76 -27.74
C ARG A 82 1.91 -14.12 -27.05
N ILE A 83 1.96 -14.90 -25.98
CA ILE A 83 0.74 -15.08 -25.20
C ILE A 83 0.40 -13.77 -24.52
N LEU A 84 -0.80 -13.30 -24.81
CA LEU A 84 -1.40 -12.16 -24.16
C LEU A 84 -1.64 -12.52 -22.69
N CYS A 85 -1.04 -11.77 -21.78
CA CYS A 85 -1.20 -11.90 -20.34
C CYS A 85 -1.43 -10.52 -19.73
N CYS A 86 -2.13 -10.48 -18.60
CA CYS A 86 -2.28 -9.26 -17.83
C CYS A 86 -0.90 -8.82 -17.34
N ARG A 87 -0.57 -7.56 -17.58
CA ARG A 87 0.71 -6.97 -17.19
C ARG A 87 1.01 -7.05 -15.68
N PHE A 88 -0.02 -7.00 -14.83
CA PHE A 88 0.15 -6.89 -13.38
C PHE A 88 0.19 -8.25 -12.68
N CYS A 89 -0.77 -9.12 -12.98
CA CYS A 89 -0.84 -10.45 -12.35
C CYS A 89 -0.20 -11.56 -13.19
N MET A 90 0.22 -11.26 -14.43
CA MET A 90 0.71 -12.23 -15.42
C MET A 90 -0.28 -13.36 -15.72
N ASP A 91 -1.56 -13.13 -15.45
CA ASP A 91 -2.63 -14.09 -15.70
C ASP A 91 -3.15 -14.01 -17.14
N GLN A 92 -3.56 -15.14 -17.70
CA GLN A 92 -4.04 -15.28 -19.08
C GLN A 92 -5.56 -15.29 -19.16
N SER A 93 -6.21 -14.38 -18.43
CA SER A 93 -7.66 -14.28 -18.39
C SER A 93 -8.27 -13.98 -19.76
N VAL A 94 -9.40 -14.59 -20.09
CA VAL A 94 -10.12 -14.42 -21.38
C VAL A 94 -10.61 -12.98 -21.61
N LYS A 95 -10.74 -12.17 -20.55
CA LYS A 95 -11.25 -10.80 -20.59
C LYS A 95 -10.15 -9.81 -20.22
N MET A 96 -9.25 -9.55 -21.17
CA MET A 96 -8.26 -8.48 -21.06
C MET A 96 -8.68 -7.26 -21.88
N GLU A 97 -8.49 -6.09 -21.29
CA GLU A 97 -8.61 -4.81 -21.98
C GLU A 97 -7.21 -4.30 -22.31
N ARG A 98 -7.08 -3.64 -23.47
CA ARG A 98 -5.86 -2.92 -23.83
C ARG A 98 -5.89 -1.54 -23.20
N LEU A 99 -4.87 -1.23 -22.40
CA LEU A 99 -4.70 0.09 -21.82
C LEU A 99 -4.34 1.09 -22.94
N PRO A 100 -5.20 2.09 -23.22
CA PRO A 100 -4.88 3.12 -24.19
C PRO A 100 -3.74 4.01 -23.67
N ALA A 101 -2.86 4.41 -24.58
CA ALA A 101 -1.78 5.35 -24.28
C ALA A 101 -2.29 6.79 -24.15
N VAL A 102 -3.32 7.14 -24.92
CA VAL A 102 -3.91 8.48 -24.94
C VAL A 102 -5.07 8.53 -23.94
N PRO A 103 -5.22 9.62 -23.16
CA PRO A 103 -6.39 9.85 -22.33
C PRO A 103 -7.67 9.77 -23.16
N SER A 104 -8.62 8.95 -22.73
CA SER A 104 -9.96 8.94 -23.34
C SER A 104 -10.86 9.95 -22.65
N SER A 105 -11.85 10.48 -23.38
CA SER A 105 -12.92 11.32 -22.84
C SER A 105 -13.83 10.58 -21.85
N ASP A 106 -13.83 9.23 -21.87
CA ASP A 106 -14.57 8.42 -20.91
C ASP A 106 -13.84 8.38 -19.55
N PRO A 107 -14.41 8.95 -18.47
CA PRO A 107 -13.80 8.98 -17.15
C PRO A 107 -13.72 7.60 -16.47
N GLY A 108 -14.47 6.60 -16.96
CA GLY A 108 -14.46 5.24 -16.43
C GLY A 108 -13.38 4.33 -17.01
N ARG A 109 -12.81 4.72 -18.15
CA ARG A 109 -11.81 3.93 -18.87
C ARG A 109 -10.42 4.21 -18.32
N LEU A 110 -9.72 3.15 -17.98
CA LEU A 110 -8.38 3.23 -17.39
C LEU A 110 -7.33 3.36 -18.49
N THR A 111 -6.46 4.35 -18.38
CA THR A 111 -5.37 4.63 -19.33
C THR A 111 -4.02 4.16 -18.77
N LEU A 112 -2.98 4.13 -19.62
CA LEU A 112 -1.60 3.90 -19.15
C LEU A 112 -1.16 4.99 -18.17
N GLN A 113 -1.54 6.25 -18.43
CA GLN A 113 -1.22 7.36 -17.55
C GLN A 113 -1.84 7.18 -16.16
N ASP A 114 -3.10 6.74 -16.09
CA ASP A 114 -3.77 6.48 -14.82
C ASP A 114 -3.04 5.42 -13.98
N VAL A 115 -2.50 4.40 -14.63
CA VAL A 115 -1.70 3.37 -13.96
C VAL A 115 -0.43 3.99 -13.36
N VAL A 116 0.27 4.83 -14.13
CA VAL A 116 1.50 5.50 -13.68
C VAL A 116 1.19 6.40 -12.49
N GLU A 117 0.13 7.20 -12.56
CA GLU A 117 -0.27 8.10 -11.47
C GLU A 117 -0.76 7.35 -10.23
N THR A 118 -1.51 6.25 -10.42
CA THR A 118 -2.12 5.51 -9.31
C THR A 118 -1.12 4.60 -8.61
N ILE A 119 -0.27 3.90 -9.36
CA ILE A 119 0.60 2.81 -8.86
C ILE A 119 2.08 3.23 -8.85
N GLY A 120 2.47 4.26 -9.62
CA GLY A 120 3.87 4.69 -9.72
C GLY A 120 4.75 3.80 -10.62
N ILE A 121 4.16 2.85 -11.36
CA ILE A 121 4.89 1.95 -12.25
C ILE A 121 4.85 2.51 -13.67
N GLN A 122 6.01 2.82 -14.23
CA GLN A 122 6.13 3.16 -15.65
C GLN A 122 5.87 1.93 -16.52
N VAL A 123 5.01 2.09 -17.53
CA VAL A 123 4.63 1.02 -18.46
C VAL A 123 5.03 1.43 -19.86
N ASN A 124 6.07 0.80 -20.41
CA ASN A 124 6.56 1.06 -21.76
C ASN A 124 6.61 -0.22 -22.62
N PRO A 125 5.49 -0.58 -23.29
CA PRO A 125 5.40 -1.83 -24.06
C PRO A 125 6.43 -1.96 -25.18
N ALA A 126 7.00 -0.85 -25.66
CA ALA A 126 8.01 -0.83 -26.71
C ALA A 126 9.37 -1.30 -26.19
N GLU A 127 9.73 -0.95 -24.95
CA GLU A 127 11.05 -1.25 -24.35
C GLU A 127 11.07 -2.61 -23.65
N ASP A 128 10.03 -2.94 -22.88
CA ASP A 128 10.00 -4.18 -22.08
C ASP A 128 9.45 -5.40 -22.83
N GLY A 129 8.79 -5.16 -23.97
CA GLY A 129 8.17 -6.19 -24.80
C GLY A 129 6.93 -6.86 -24.18
N ILE A 130 6.42 -6.35 -23.06
CA ILE A 130 5.23 -6.87 -22.37
C ILE A 130 4.00 -6.07 -22.83
N PRO A 131 2.94 -6.73 -23.35
CA PRO A 131 1.75 -6.05 -23.81
C PRO A 131 1.11 -5.14 -22.75
N ALA A 132 0.60 -3.97 -23.17
CA ALA A 132 -0.25 -3.09 -22.36
C ALA A 132 -1.67 -3.68 -22.21
N LEU A 133 -1.76 -4.90 -21.68
CA LEU A 133 -3.00 -5.58 -21.41
C LEU A 133 -3.23 -5.66 -19.90
N ILE A 134 -4.48 -5.47 -19.49
CA ILE A 134 -4.89 -5.57 -18.09
C ILE A 134 -6.12 -6.48 -18.00
N CYS A 135 -6.14 -7.41 -17.06
CA CYS A 135 -7.34 -8.20 -16.79
C CYS A 135 -8.38 -7.37 -16.03
N LEU A 136 -9.63 -7.83 -16.05
CA LEU A 136 -10.72 -7.17 -15.33
C LEU A 136 -10.41 -7.01 -13.82
N THR A 137 -9.86 -8.03 -13.18
CA THR A 137 -9.53 -7.99 -11.74
C THR A 137 -8.51 -6.91 -11.43
N CYS A 138 -7.41 -6.84 -12.18
CA CYS A 138 -6.40 -5.82 -11.99
C CYS A 138 -6.95 -4.43 -12.30
N SER A 139 -7.72 -4.26 -13.38
CA SER A 139 -8.29 -2.95 -13.73
C SER A 139 -9.26 -2.44 -12.65
N SER A 140 -10.10 -3.31 -12.07
CA SER A 140 -10.96 -2.97 -10.94
C SER A 140 -10.16 -2.51 -9.71
N LYS A 141 -9.05 -3.20 -9.39
CA LYS A 141 -8.16 -2.78 -8.29
C LYS A 141 -7.53 -1.41 -8.55
N VAL A 142 -7.03 -1.14 -9.76
CA VAL A 142 -6.46 0.18 -10.08
C VAL A 142 -7.51 1.27 -9.98
N ARG A 143 -8.72 1.05 -10.54
CA ARG A 143 -9.83 2.01 -10.44
C ARG A 143 -10.21 2.29 -8.99
N TYR A 144 -10.20 1.27 -8.12
CA TYR A 144 -10.47 1.43 -6.70
C TYR A 144 -9.42 2.30 -6.00
N ILE A 145 -8.13 2.01 -6.20
CA ILE A 145 -7.03 2.80 -5.62
C ILE A 145 -7.11 4.25 -6.09
N LYS A 146 -7.35 4.48 -7.39
CA LYS A 146 -7.52 5.83 -7.96
C LYS A 146 -8.66 6.61 -7.29
N ARG A 147 -9.78 5.93 -7.01
CA ARG A 147 -10.92 6.54 -6.30
C ARG A 147 -10.54 6.92 -4.87
N VAL A 148 -9.88 6.02 -4.15
CA VAL A 148 -9.42 6.26 -2.77
C VAL A 148 -8.42 7.42 -2.71
N GLN A 149 -7.46 7.47 -3.64
CA GLN A 149 -6.50 8.58 -3.74
C GLN A 149 -7.20 9.93 -3.95
N ARG A 150 -8.21 10.01 -4.82
CA ARG A 150 -9.00 11.23 -4.99
C ARG A 150 -9.72 11.64 -3.71
N GLN A 151 -10.32 10.69 -2.98
CA GLN A 151 -10.98 10.97 -1.70
C GLN A 151 -10.01 11.52 -0.64
N PHE A 152 -8.79 10.98 -0.57
CA PHE A 152 -7.76 11.51 0.30
C PHE A 152 -7.32 12.92 -0.12
N GLN A 153 -7.12 13.17 -1.42
CA GLN A 153 -6.74 14.50 -1.93
C GLN A 153 -7.82 15.56 -1.66
N GLU A 154 -9.10 15.22 -1.87
CA GLU A 154 -10.22 16.11 -1.55
C GLU A 154 -10.31 16.37 -0.04
N SER A 155 -10.08 15.36 0.79
CA SER A 155 -10.09 15.51 2.25
C SER A 155 -8.94 16.37 2.74
N ASP A 156 -7.73 16.16 2.21
CA ASP A 156 -6.56 16.98 2.51
C ASP A 156 -6.76 18.44 2.10
N LEU A 157 -7.35 18.68 0.91
CA LEU A 157 -7.69 20.03 0.46
C LEU A 157 -8.66 20.73 1.43
N LYS A 158 -9.71 20.03 1.87
CA LYS A 158 -10.67 20.56 2.86
C LYS A 158 -9.99 20.86 4.20
N MET A 159 -9.11 19.98 4.67
CA MET A 159 -8.35 20.19 5.91
C MET A 159 -7.45 21.41 5.83
N ARG A 160 -6.76 21.62 4.70
CA ARG A 160 -5.93 22.82 4.48
C ARG A 160 -6.77 24.10 4.44
N GLN A 161 -7.95 24.06 3.84
CA GLN A 161 -8.88 25.20 3.85
C GLN A 161 -9.35 25.54 5.26
N LEU A 162 -9.74 24.55 6.05
CA LEU A 162 -10.14 24.74 7.46
C LEU A 162 -8.98 25.28 8.30
N GLN A 163 -7.77 24.76 8.09
CA GLN A 163 -6.57 25.26 8.75
C GLN A 163 -6.32 26.74 8.42
N ALA A 164 -6.47 27.13 7.15
CA ALA A 164 -6.30 28.52 6.73
C ALA A 164 -7.34 29.46 7.38
N VAL A 165 -8.61 29.05 7.43
CA VAL A 165 -9.68 29.80 8.11
C VAL A 165 -9.37 29.95 9.60
N TRP A 166 -9.02 28.85 10.26
CA TRP A 166 -8.68 28.86 11.69
C TRP A 166 -7.47 29.75 12.00
N THR A 167 -6.44 29.74 11.16
CA THR A 167 -5.29 30.63 11.32
C THR A 167 -5.65 32.10 11.17
N GLU A 168 -6.54 32.44 10.24
CA GLU A 168 -7.00 33.81 10.03
C GLU A 168 -7.90 34.30 11.16
N GLU A 169 -8.79 33.45 11.67
CA GLU A 169 -9.63 33.76 12.85
C GLU A 169 -8.78 33.99 14.10
N ASN A 170 -7.79 33.13 14.36
CA ASN A 170 -6.86 33.34 15.47
C ASN A 170 -6.05 34.63 15.32
N ARG A 171 -5.64 34.97 14.09
CA ARG A 171 -4.94 36.22 13.82
C ARG A 171 -5.81 37.44 14.15
N LYS A 172 -7.11 37.39 13.83
CA LYS A 172 -8.07 38.45 14.18
C LYS A 172 -8.27 38.57 15.69
N LEU A 173 -8.45 37.45 16.39
CA LEU A 173 -8.61 37.44 17.86
C LEU A 173 -7.37 38.03 18.57
N LEU A 174 -6.17 37.73 18.08
CA LEU A 174 -4.94 38.32 18.61
C LEU A 174 -4.85 39.83 18.32
N ALA A 175 -5.24 40.28 17.12
CA ALA A 175 -5.25 41.70 16.79
C ALA A 175 -6.26 42.50 17.65
N GLU A 176 -7.44 41.92 17.94
CA GLU A 176 -8.45 42.54 18.81
C GLU A 176 -8.00 42.66 20.27
N THR A 177 -7.16 41.74 20.75
CA THR A 177 -6.66 41.76 22.14
C THR A 177 -5.53 42.77 22.36
N ASP A 178 -4.73 43.09 21.34
CA ASP A 178 -3.66 44.09 21.42
C ASP A 178 -4.20 45.54 21.51
N GLU A 179 -5.37 45.83 20.94
CA GLU A 179 -5.99 47.18 21.06
C GLU A 179 -6.67 47.42 22.43
N GLY A 180 -6.84 46.37 23.26
CA GLY A 180 -7.68 46.41 24.46
C GLY A 180 -6.99 46.61 25.81
N ARG A 181 -5.66 46.46 25.94
CA ARG A 181 -5.02 46.52 27.28
C ARG A 181 -3.54 46.91 27.27
N LEU A 182 -3.26 48.15 26.87
CA LEU A 182 -2.20 48.92 27.56
C LEU A 182 -2.71 49.28 28.96
N VAL A 183 -2.83 48.27 29.85
CA VAL A 183 -2.76 48.57 31.29
C VAL A 183 -1.34 49.06 31.48
N LYS A 184 -1.18 50.38 31.49
CA LYS A 184 0.02 51.03 31.95
C LYS A 184 0.16 50.59 33.40
N PHE A 185 0.94 49.53 33.64
CA PHE A 185 1.43 49.22 34.97
C PHE A 185 2.29 50.42 35.35
N VAL A 186 1.66 51.40 36.00
CA VAL A 186 2.37 52.40 36.75
C VAL A 186 3.07 51.58 37.82
N ALA A 187 4.36 51.35 37.62
CA ALA A 187 5.23 50.87 38.67
C ALA A 187 5.15 51.92 39.77
N THR A 188 4.26 51.70 40.74
CA THR A 188 4.29 52.43 41.99
C THR A 188 5.59 52.00 42.65
N GLU A 189 6.62 52.84 42.49
CA GLU A 189 7.85 52.74 43.26
C GLU A 189 7.43 52.61 44.73
N LYS A 190 7.64 51.42 45.30
CA LYS A 190 7.48 51.23 46.74
C LYS A 190 8.43 52.25 47.40
N PRO A 191 7.95 53.09 48.33
CA PRO A 191 8.84 53.94 49.09
C PRO A 191 9.86 53.05 49.81
N SER A 192 11.13 53.39 49.62
CA SER A 192 12.27 52.76 50.25
C SER A 192 12.07 52.73 51.76
N PHE A 193 11.82 51.55 52.32
CA PHE A 193 11.97 51.34 53.75
C PHE A 193 13.47 51.22 54.02
N ASN A 194 14.05 52.30 54.55
CA ASN A 194 15.35 52.27 55.19
C ASN A 194 15.27 51.31 56.39
N ALA A 195 15.92 50.16 56.28
CA ALA A 195 16.34 49.38 57.43
C ALA A 195 17.75 48.84 57.14
N SER A 196 18.71 49.57 57.70
CA SER A 196 20.08 49.17 57.98
C SER A 196 20.16 47.77 58.61
N CYS A 197 21.02 46.89 58.08
CA CYS A 197 22.16 46.30 58.80
C CYS A 197 22.74 45.12 58.01
N ASP A 198 23.98 45.32 57.59
CA ASP A 198 25.10 44.38 57.55
C ASP A 198 25.04 43.00 56.85
N GLU A 199 26.06 42.88 55.99
CA GLU A 199 26.95 41.74 55.77
C GLU A 199 26.74 40.76 54.60
N LYS A 200 27.81 40.75 53.78
CA LYS A 200 28.45 39.64 53.04
C LYS A 200 27.99 39.33 51.61
N VAL A 201 28.62 40.07 50.70
CA VAL A 201 29.41 39.62 49.54
C VAL A 201 29.41 38.10 49.29
N VAL A 202 28.71 37.65 48.25
CA VAL A 202 29.09 36.51 47.41
C VAL A 202 28.70 36.82 45.96
N GLN A 203 29.67 36.93 45.06
CA GLN A 203 29.45 36.98 43.61
C GLN A 203 29.12 35.58 43.07
N PRO A 204 28.21 35.43 42.09
CA PRO A 204 28.21 34.27 41.23
C PRO A 204 28.95 34.58 39.92
N ALA A 205 29.99 33.79 39.66
CA ALA A 205 30.71 33.76 38.40
C ALA A 205 29.84 33.17 37.28
N VAL A 206 29.80 33.86 36.14
CA VAL A 206 29.18 33.39 34.90
C VAL A 206 30.23 32.60 34.12
N THR A 207 30.01 31.31 33.91
CA THR A 207 30.77 30.49 32.96
C THR A 207 29.96 30.29 31.68
N PRO A 208 30.52 30.52 30.49
CA PRO A 208 29.84 30.25 29.23
C PRO A 208 29.91 28.75 28.88
N VAL A 209 28.78 28.17 28.48
CA VAL A 209 28.67 26.78 28.03
C VAL A 209 28.84 26.73 26.51
N SER A 210 29.80 25.91 26.06
CA SER A 210 30.12 25.59 24.66
C SER A 210 29.03 24.70 24.03
N PRO A 211 28.71 24.85 22.74
CA PRO A 211 27.89 23.88 22.01
C PRO A 211 28.81 22.84 21.35
N ASP A 212 28.65 21.56 21.71
CA ASP A 212 28.89 20.42 20.80
C ASP A 212 28.73 19.08 21.56
N LYS A 213 27.60 18.38 21.33
CA LYS A 213 27.50 16.92 21.13
C LYS A 213 26.05 16.45 20.94
N PRO A 214 25.83 15.32 20.22
CA PRO A 214 24.53 14.97 19.65
C PRO A 214 23.59 14.31 20.66
N VAL A 215 22.30 14.61 20.53
CA VAL A 215 21.21 14.00 21.29
C VAL A 215 20.96 12.59 20.78
N LYS A 216 21.05 11.61 21.68
CA LYS A 216 20.67 10.21 21.48
C LYS A 216 19.16 10.10 21.67
N ILE A 217 18.44 9.55 20.69
CA ILE A 217 17.01 9.26 20.79
C ILE A 217 16.84 7.84 21.34
N GLU A 218 16.20 7.72 22.50
CA GLU A 218 15.71 6.45 23.03
C GLU A 218 14.18 6.39 22.87
N THR A 219 13.69 5.30 22.30
CA THR A 219 12.27 4.94 22.25
C THR A 219 11.80 4.43 23.60
N VAL A 220 10.70 5.00 24.13
CA VAL A 220 10.06 4.57 25.38
C VAL A 220 8.58 4.26 25.10
N ASN A 221 8.13 3.05 25.46
CA ASN A 221 6.73 2.62 25.46
C ASN A 221 6.26 2.49 26.91
N ASP A 222 5.43 3.42 27.40
CA ASP A 222 4.85 3.34 28.75
C ASP A 222 3.39 3.85 28.76
N PHE A 223 2.42 2.92 28.68
CA PHE A 223 1.01 3.20 28.98
C PHE A 223 0.51 2.22 30.03
N MET A 224 -0.25 2.70 31.03
CA MET A 224 -0.87 1.85 32.05
C MET A 224 -2.40 1.94 31.95
N VAL A 225 -3.06 0.80 31.74
CA VAL A 225 -4.53 0.70 31.72
C VAL A 225 -5.03 0.55 33.15
N ILE A 226 -5.91 1.46 33.60
CA ILE A 226 -6.35 1.51 35.01
C ILE A 226 -7.76 0.93 35.19
N GLY A 227 -8.57 0.91 34.15
CA GLY A 227 -9.89 0.31 34.23
C GLY A 227 -10.56 0.14 32.87
N THR A 228 -11.39 -0.90 32.79
CA THR A 228 -12.34 -1.15 31.71
C THR A 228 -13.74 -0.99 32.25
N VAL A 229 -14.53 -0.09 31.66
CA VAL A 229 -15.94 0.09 31.98
C VAL A 229 -16.77 -0.25 30.73
N LYS A 230 -17.65 -1.25 30.86
CA LYS A 230 -18.68 -1.54 29.87
C LYS A 230 -19.86 -0.62 30.14
N LYS A 231 -20.12 0.32 29.23
CA LYS A 231 -21.23 1.28 29.36
C LYS A 231 -22.53 0.72 28.79
N GLU A 232 -22.47 0.12 27.60
CA GLU A 232 -23.62 -0.41 26.84
C GLU A 232 -23.24 -1.69 26.07
N PRO A 233 -24.22 -2.52 25.61
CA PRO A 233 -23.93 -3.68 24.77
C PRO A 233 -23.19 -3.27 23.50
N GLY A 234 -21.95 -3.74 23.32
CA GLY A 234 -21.12 -3.45 22.15
C GLY A 234 -20.22 -2.21 22.24
N VAL A 235 -20.22 -1.49 23.38
CA VAL A 235 -19.27 -0.38 23.61
C VAL A 235 -18.45 -0.65 24.86
N SER A 236 -17.14 -0.83 24.68
CA SER A 236 -16.17 -0.94 25.76
C SER A 236 -15.33 0.32 25.85
N SER A 237 -15.19 0.87 27.06
CA SER A 237 -14.32 2.03 27.30
C SER A 237 -13.14 1.63 28.19
N LYS A 238 -11.93 2.05 27.79
CA LYS A 238 -10.68 1.85 28.53
C LYS A 238 -10.13 3.19 28.98
N GLN A 239 -9.91 3.36 30.27
CA GLN A 239 -9.16 4.50 30.79
C GLN A 239 -7.67 4.16 30.83
N VAL A 240 -6.87 4.99 30.17
CA VAL A 240 -5.42 4.85 30.08
C VAL A 240 -4.77 6.09 30.68
N ILE A 241 -3.83 5.88 31.60
CA ILE A 241 -3.01 6.98 32.13
C ILE A 241 -1.66 6.94 31.43
N ASP A 242 -1.31 8.06 30.82
CA ASP A 242 0.05 8.34 30.38
C ASP A 242 0.84 8.82 31.60
N ARG A 243 1.78 7.99 32.07
CA ARG A 243 2.61 8.29 33.24
C ARG A 243 3.50 9.51 33.03
N SER A 244 3.85 9.84 31.79
CA SER A 244 4.75 10.96 31.48
C SER A 244 4.07 12.32 31.59
N SER A 245 2.76 12.37 31.31
CA SER A 245 1.97 13.61 31.31
C SER A 245 0.96 13.67 32.46
N ASN A 246 0.84 12.59 33.24
CA ASN A 246 -0.18 12.39 34.27
C ASN A 246 -1.61 12.66 33.77
N SER A 247 -1.82 12.45 32.46
CA SER A 247 -3.08 12.72 31.78
C SER A 247 -3.89 11.43 31.61
N ILE A 248 -5.20 11.52 31.80
CA ILE A 248 -6.12 10.38 31.70
C ILE A 248 -6.85 10.47 30.35
N PHE A 249 -6.75 9.42 29.54
CA PHE A 249 -7.46 9.29 28.26
C PHE A 249 -8.52 8.20 28.38
N THR A 250 -9.66 8.40 27.72
CA THR A 250 -10.68 7.36 27.54
C THR A 250 -10.68 6.92 26.09
N ILE A 251 -10.40 5.64 25.85
CA ILE A 251 -10.48 5.00 24.54
C ILE A 251 -11.79 4.24 24.48
N GLU A 252 -12.68 4.62 23.56
CA GLU A 252 -13.92 3.89 23.32
C GLU A 252 -13.74 2.98 22.10
N THR A 253 -13.90 1.68 22.32
CA THR A 253 -13.91 0.66 21.28
C THR A 253 -15.34 0.18 21.10
N MET A 254 -15.86 0.39 19.90
CA MET A 254 -17.11 -0.23 19.46
C MET A 254 -16.78 -1.62 18.91
N ASP A 255 -17.43 -2.64 19.47
CA ASP A 255 -17.35 -3.97 18.91
C ASP A 255 -17.94 -3.91 17.50
N ALA A 256 -17.14 -4.26 16.49
CA ALA A 256 -17.61 -4.32 15.12
C ALA A 256 -18.87 -5.21 15.08
N TYR A 257 -19.95 -4.68 14.50
CA TYR A 257 -21.18 -5.43 14.27
C TYR A 257 -20.81 -6.81 13.73
N LYS A 258 -21.27 -7.86 14.40
CA LYS A 258 -21.29 -9.19 13.82
C LYS A 258 -22.21 -9.10 12.61
N ASP A 259 -21.62 -8.88 11.44
CA ASP A 259 -22.31 -9.10 10.17
C ASP A 259 -22.83 -10.54 10.20
N ASP A 260 -24.11 -10.67 9.88
CA ASP A 260 -24.84 -11.93 9.86
C ASP A 260 -24.01 -13.06 9.26
N GLU A 261 -23.87 -14.15 10.01
CA GLU A 261 -23.33 -15.42 9.55
C GLU A 261 -24.23 -15.99 8.44
N ARG A 262 -24.02 -15.55 7.20
CA ARG A 262 -24.39 -16.32 6.00
C ARG A 262 -23.16 -16.58 5.15
N GLY A 263 -22.50 -17.68 5.52
CA GLY A 263 -21.88 -18.62 4.60
C GLY A 263 -20.86 -18.03 3.63
N THR A 264 -19.64 -17.84 4.11
CA THR A 264 -18.45 -18.12 3.29
C THR A 264 -17.42 -18.84 4.16
N ASP A 265 -16.97 -19.99 3.66
CA ASP A 265 -16.00 -20.86 4.32
C ASP A 265 -14.70 -20.10 4.64
N SER A 266 -14.34 -20.11 5.91
CA SER A 266 -13.17 -19.43 6.47
C SER A 266 -11.86 -20.04 5.94
N LEU A 267 -11.10 -19.23 5.20
CA LEU A 267 -9.64 -19.34 5.16
C LEU A 267 -9.10 -18.88 6.52
N GLN A 268 -8.56 -19.82 7.31
CA GLN A 268 -7.80 -19.49 8.51
C GLN A 268 -6.51 -18.77 8.11
N LEU A 269 -6.45 -17.47 8.35
CA LEU A 269 -5.20 -16.72 8.39
C LEU A 269 -4.80 -16.60 9.87
N GLN A 270 -3.78 -17.34 10.28
CA GLN A 270 -3.05 -17.00 11.51
C GLN A 270 -2.37 -15.66 11.25
N THR A 271 -2.81 -14.62 11.97
CA THR A 271 -2.11 -13.34 12.04
C THR A 271 -1.55 -13.24 13.44
N GLU A 272 -0.23 -13.28 13.54
CA GLU A 272 0.49 -12.96 14.77
C GLU A 272 0.30 -11.47 15.08
N ASP A 273 -0.12 -11.18 16.30
CA ASP A 273 -0.26 -9.85 16.85
C ASP A 273 1.10 -9.13 16.87
N SER A 274 1.26 -8.10 16.05
CA SER A 274 2.26 -7.04 16.26
C SER A 274 1.78 -5.73 15.63
N ILE A 275 0.80 -5.10 16.27
CA ILE A 275 0.37 -3.74 15.90
C ILE A 275 1.40 -2.75 16.47
N GLY A 276 2.28 -2.27 15.59
CA GLY A 276 3.06 -1.06 15.81
C GLY A 276 2.15 0.18 15.69
N ILE A 277 2.08 0.96 16.76
CA ILE A 277 1.39 2.25 16.80
C ILE A 277 2.32 3.31 16.18
N PRO A 278 1.86 4.21 15.28
CA PRO A 278 2.70 5.27 14.72
C PRO A 278 2.97 6.38 15.77
N PRO A 279 4.12 7.06 15.70
CA PRO A 279 4.49 8.09 16.67
C PRO A 279 3.66 9.37 16.47
N ALA A 280 3.07 9.87 17.56
CA ALA A 280 2.41 11.17 17.59
C ALA A 280 3.43 12.31 17.77
N MET A 281 3.39 13.32 16.89
CA MET A 281 4.15 14.57 17.04
C MET A 281 3.59 15.41 18.19
N LYS A 282 4.44 15.78 19.15
CA LYS A 282 4.11 16.74 20.22
C LYS A 282 4.32 18.17 19.72
N ILE A 283 3.29 19.02 19.85
CA ILE A 283 3.41 20.47 19.78
C ILE A 283 3.68 20.97 21.21
N LYS A 284 4.85 21.60 21.42
CA LYS A 284 5.16 22.32 22.67
C LYS A 284 4.30 23.58 22.75
N LYS A 285 3.54 23.74 23.83
CA LYS A 285 3.09 25.07 24.30
C LYS A 285 4.03 25.49 25.42
N GLU A 286 4.76 26.58 25.21
CA GLU A 286 5.42 27.32 26.28
C GLU A 286 4.36 28.14 27.01
N ILE A 287 4.40 28.07 28.35
CA ILE A 287 3.69 28.96 29.25
C ILE A 287 4.74 29.99 29.69
N ILE A 288 4.46 31.27 29.42
CA ILE A 288 5.04 32.42 30.13
C ILE A 288 3.95 32.97 31.02
#